data_AF-A0A6A5VR13-F1
#
_entry.id   AF-A0A6A5VR13-F1
#
_cell.length_a   1.000
_cell.length_b   1.000
_cell.length_c   1.000
_cell.angle_alpha   90.00
_cell.angle_beta   90.00
_cell.angle_gamma   90.00
#
_symmetry.space_group_name_H-M   'P 1'
#
loop_
_entity.id
_entity.type
_entity.pdbx_description
1 polymer ?
#
loop_
_entity_poly.entity_id
_entity_poly.type
_entity_poly.pdbx_seq_one_letter_code
_entity_poly.pdbx_strand_id
1 'polypeptide(L)'
;MPSLPALTIYLFGLTALAAGIFTVFGPQPASCAPEAQANGLAAIAVGSFYILAAAQENKSFFFLTLATRALTTVVFWRNAARFGGKWGVAAVWEGGGAVLTTGALWVGGWRGTGRV
;
A
#
# COMPACT_ATOMS: atom_id res chain seq x y z
N MET A 1 4.35 20.15 -9.41
CA MET A 1 3.49 19.72 -8.30
C MET A 1 3.16 18.26 -8.55
N PRO A 2 3.26 17.36 -7.55
CA PRO A 2 2.90 15.96 -7.73
C PRO A 2 1.43 15.85 -8.14
N SER A 3 1.12 14.93 -9.05
CA SER A 3 -0.25 14.63 -9.43
C SER A 3 -1.04 14.12 -8.21
N LEU A 4 -2.37 14.28 -8.23
CA LEU A 4 -3.22 13.74 -7.17
C LEU A 4 -3.00 12.23 -6.96
N PRO A 5 -2.91 11.39 -8.01
CA PRO A 5 -2.53 9.98 -7.86
C PRO A 5 -1.17 9.79 -7.18
N ALA A 6 -0.14 10.51 -7.63
CA ALA A 6 1.20 10.40 -7.06
C ALA A 6 1.20 10.75 -5.57
N LEU A 7 0.45 11.76 -5.15
CA LEU A 7 0.29 12.10 -3.73
C LEU A 7 -0.33 10.94 -2.93
N THR A 8 -1.40 10.32 -3.44
CA THR A 8 -2.03 9.19 -2.72
C THR A 8 -1.10 7.99 -2.59
N ILE A 9 -0.34 7.66 -3.66
CA ILE A 9 0.62 6.56 -3.66
C ILE A 9 1.80 6.86 -2.74
N TYR A 10 2.30 8.11 -2.76
CA TYR A 10 3.38 8.55 -1.89
C TYR A 10 3.01 8.44 -0.41
N LEU A 11 1.84 8.96 -0.03
CA LEU A 11 1.35 8.90 1.36
C LEU A 11 1.16 7.45 1.81
N PHE A 12 0.59 6.59 0.96
CA PHE A 12 0.47 5.17 1.28
C PHE A 12 1.84 4.51 1.43
N GLY A 13 2.77 4.79 0.51
CA GLY A 13 4.15 4.29 0.54
C GLY A 13 4.88 4.68 1.83
N LEU A 14 4.74 5.92 2.28
CA LEU A 14 5.30 6.38 3.56
C LEU A 14 4.74 5.60 4.75
N THR A 15 3.42 5.39 4.79
CA THR A 15 2.82 4.64 5.90
C THR A 15 3.25 3.17 5.91
N ALA A 16 3.37 2.53 4.74
CA ALA A 16 3.87 1.17 4.60
C ALA A 16 5.35 1.05 5.01
N LEU A 17 6.17 2.02 4.61
CA LEU A 17 7.58 2.09 5.01
C LEU A 17 7.71 2.22 6.52
N ALA A 18 6.98 3.16 7.13
CA ALA A 18 6.99 3.36 8.58
C ALA A 18 6.50 2.11 9.32
N ALA A 19 5.37 1.54 8.91
CA ALA A 19 4.84 0.31 9.51
C ALA A 19 5.82 -0.87 9.38
N GLY A 20 6.49 -1.00 8.24
CA GLY A 20 7.52 -2.00 8.03
C GLY A 20 8.71 -1.84 8.97
N ILE A 21 9.23 -0.61 9.12
CA ILE A 21 10.31 -0.28 10.09
C ILE A 21 9.87 -0.64 11.51
N PHE A 22 8.69 -0.20 11.94
CA PHE A 22 8.17 -0.52 13.28
C PHE A 22 7.95 -2.02 13.48
N THR A 23 7.63 -2.77 12.42
CA THR A 23 7.51 -4.22 12.50
C THR A 23 8.88 -4.87 12.63
N VAL A 24 9.86 -4.52 11.79
CA VAL A 24 11.19 -5.14 11.82
C VAL A 24 11.91 -4.89 13.15
N PHE A 25 11.85 -3.67 13.66
CA PHE A 25 12.59 -3.27 14.87
C PHE A 25 11.75 -3.23 16.15
N GLY A 26 10.45 -3.48 16.04
CA GLY A 26 9.53 -3.47 17.18
C GLY A 26 9.49 -4.79 17.95
N PRO A 27 8.81 -4.80 19.11
CA PRO A 27 8.63 -6.01 19.90
C PRO A 27 7.70 -7.00 19.19
N GLN A 28 8.13 -8.25 19.11
CA GLN A 28 7.42 -9.35 18.45
C GLN A 28 7.45 -10.59 19.35
N PRO A 29 6.38 -11.39 19.44
CA PRO A 29 6.44 -12.70 20.09
C PRO A 29 7.45 -13.61 19.38
N ALA A 30 8.29 -14.32 20.14
CA ALA A 30 9.32 -15.20 19.57
C ALA A 30 8.75 -16.27 18.62
N SER A 31 7.50 -16.69 18.82
CA SER A 31 6.81 -17.70 18.01
C SER A 31 6.49 -17.25 16.58
N CYS A 32 6.53 -15.95 16.28
CA CYS A 32 6.24 -15.42 14.95
C CYS A 32 7.22 -14.32 14.49
N ALA A 33 8.35 -14.17 15.21
CA ALA A 33 9.32 -13.12 14.92
C ALA A 33 9.89 -13.22 13.50
N PRO A 34 10.28 -14.40 12.97
CA PRO A 34 10.80 -14.49 11.60
C PRO A 34 9.77 -14.06 10.55
N GLU A 35 8.53 -14.52 10.66
CA GLU A 35 7.46 -14.19 9.70
C GLU A 35 7.09 -12.72 9.77
N ALA A 36 7.01 -12.16 10.97
CA ALA A 36 6.69 -10.77 11.17
C ALA A 36 7.81 -9.85 10.67
N GLN A 37 9.08 -10.19 10.90
CA GLN A 37 10.23 -9.46 10.34
C GLN A 37 10.25 -9.54 8.81
N ALA A 38 10.03 -10.72 8.23
CA ALA A 38 9.96 -10.88 6.78
C ALA A 38 8.83 -10.03 6.17
N ASN A 39 7.64 -10.02 6.78
CA ASN A 39 6.54 -9.18 6.34
C ASN A 39 6.86 -7.68 6.50
N GLY A 40 7.55 -7.29 7.58
CA GLY A 40 8.03 -5.93 7.78
C GLY A 40 9.02 -5.49 6.70
N LEU A 41 9.97 -6.33 6.32
CA LEU A 41 10.90 -6.06 5.21
C LEU A 41 10.17 -5.93 3.87
N ALA A 42 9.16 -6.76 3.62
CA ALA A 42 8.31 -6.63 2.43
C ALA A 42 7.58 -5.28 2.41
N ALA A 43 7.04 -4.83 3.55
CA ALA A 43 6.39 -3.52 3.67
C ALA A 43 7.37 -2.35 3.44
N ILE A 44 8.62 -2.45 3.93
CA ILE A 44 9.69 -1.48 3.65
C ILE A 44 9.98 -1.40 2.14
N ALA A 45 10.14 -2.55 1.48
CA ALA A 45 10.41 -2.60 0.06
C ALA A 45 9.26 -2.01 -0.77
N VAL A 46 8.03 -2.43 -0.50
CA VAL A 46 6.82 -1.90 -1.17
C VAL A 46 6.69 -0.40 -0.94
N GLY A 47 6.86 0.08 0.30
CA GLY A 47 6.80 1.50 0.61
C GLY A 47 7.83 2.33 -0.15
N SER A 48 9.07 1.83 -0.24
CA SER A 48 10.15 2.45 -1.00
C SER A 48 9.83 2.52 -2.50
N PHE A 49 9.32 1.43 -3.07
CA PHE A 49 8.91 1.40 -4.48
C PHE A 49 7.73 2.33 -4.76
N TYR A 50 6.79 2.48 -3.84
CA TYR A 50 5.65 3.37 -4.00
C TYR A 50 6.10 4.84 -3.98
N ILE A 51 7.01 5.19 -3.07
CA ILE A 51 7.63 6.52 -3.02
C ILE A 51 8.37 6.82 -4.33
N LEU A 52 9.17 5.87 -4.83
CA LEU A 52 9.88 6.02 -6.09
C LEU A 52 8.92 6.15 -7.29
N ALA A 53 7.90 5.30 -7.36
CA ALA A 53 6.89 5.35 -8.42
C ALA A 53 6.13 6.68 -8.41
N ALA A 54 5.83 7.22 -7.23
CA ALA A 54 5.21 8.54 -7.10
C ALA A 54 6.14 9.66 -7.58
N ALA A 55 7.42 9.61 -7.21
CA ALA A 55 8.42 10.57 -7.69
C ALA A 55 8.63 10.52 -9.21
N GLN A 56 8.45 9.34 -9.82
CA GLN A 56 8.56 9.11 -11.26
C GLN A 56 7.24 9.30 -12.02
N GLU A 57 6.13 9.60 -11.33
CA GLU A 57 4.78 9.66 -11.94
C GLU A 57 4.43 8.38 -12.76
N ASN A 58 4.89 7.21 -12.28
CA ASN A 58 4.74 5.95 -13.00
C ASN A 58 3.31 5.39 -12.88
N LYS A 59 2.44 5.81 -13.81
CA LYS A 59 1.02 5.43 -13.84
C LYS A 59 0.81 3.91 -13.96
N SER A 60 1.64 3.21 -14.74
CA SER A 60 1.57 1.75 -14.86
C SER A 60 1.78 1.08 -13.51
N PHE A 61 2.73 1.58 -12.74
CA PHE A 61 2.97 1.12 -11.38
C PHE A 61 1.79 1.44 -10.46
N PHE A 62 1.17 2.62 -10.58
CA PHE A 62 -0.03 2.98 -9.81
C PHE A 62 -1.17 1.97 -10.02
N PHE A 63 -1.44 1.56 -11.27
CA PHE A 63 -2.44 0.53 -11.56
C PHE A 63 -2.10 -0.82 -10.93
N LEU A 64 -0.83 -1.21 -10.98
CA LEU A 64 -0.39 -2.46 -10.35
C LEU A 64 -0.63 -2.40 -8.83
N THR A 65 -0.36 -1.25 -8.19
CA THR A 65 -0.64 -1.08 -6.76
C THR A 65 -2.13 -1.25 -6.46
N LEU A 66 -3.02 -0.71 -7.29
CA LEU A 66 -4.47 -0.86 -7.10
C LEU A 66 -4.89 -2.33 -7.13
N ALA A 67 -4.35 -3.11 -8.07
CA ALA A 67 -4.63 -4.53 -8.16
C ALA A 67 -4.16 -5.28 -6.90
N THR A 68 -2.92 -5.03 -6.45
CA THR A 68 -2.38 -5.69 -5.26
C THR A 68 -3.15 -5.29 -4.00
N ARG A 69 -3.54 -4.02 -3.87
CA ARG A 69 -4.26 -3.51 -2.69
C ARG A 69 -5.72 -3.98 -2.65
N ALA A 70 -6.36 -4.15 -3.80
CA ALA A 70 -7.67 -4.79 -3.88
C ALA A 70 -7.60 -6.27 -3.45
N LEU A 71 -6.55 -6.99 -3.88
CA LEU A 71 -6.34 -8.38 -3.48
C LEU A 71 -6.11 -8.50 -1.96
N THR A 72 -5.21 -7.69 -1.39
CA THR A 72 -4.95 -7.69 0.06
C THR A 72 -6.19 -7.31 0.85
N THR A 73 -6.98 -6.33 0.37
CA THR A 73 -8.28 -5.99 0.97
C THR A 73 -9.19 -7.20 1.09
N VAL A 74 -9.37 -7.97 0.01
CA VAL A 74 -10.24 -9.16 0.00
C VAL A 74 -9.71 -10.21 0.97
N VAL A 75 -8.41 -10.47 0.98
CA VAL A 75 -7.79 -11.45 1.87
C VAL A 75 -7.93 -11.03 3.34
N PHE A 76 -7.60 -9.78 3.66
CA PHE A 76 -7.71 -9.25 5.02
C PHE A 76 -9.15 -9.21 5.51
N TRP A 77 -10.11 -8.83 4.65
CA TRP A 77 -11.52 -8.82 5.00
C TRP A 77 -12.04 -10.22 5.33
N ARG A 78 -11.66 -11.23 4.53
CA ARG A 78 -12.01 -12.64 4.80
C ARG A 78 -11.41 -13.15 6.11
N ASN A 79 -10.18 -12.74 6.40
CA ASN A 79 -9.48 -13.13 7.63
C ASN A 79 -9.96 -12.38 8.87
N ALA A 80 -10.58 -11.20 8.73
CA ALA A 80 -11.15 -10.44 9.84
C ALA A 80 -12.20 -11.23 10.63
N ALA A 81 -13.05 -11.99 9.95
CA ALA A 81 -14.04 -12.85 10.59
C ALA A 81 -13.42 -14.03 11.36
N ARG A 82 -12.21 -14.46 10.99
CA ARG A 82 -11.54 -15.66 11.54
C ARG A 82 -10.53 -15.36 12.62
N PHE A 83 -9.79 -14.26 12.47
CA PHE A 83 -8.63 -13.92 13.30
C PHE A 83 -8.80 -12.57 14.02
N GLY A 84 -9.96 -11.93 13.90
CA GLY A 84 -10.35 -10.75 14.68
C GLY A 84 -10.14 -9.41 13.97
N GLY A 85 -10.54 -8.34 14.66
CA GLY A 85 -10.76 -7.01 14.09
C GLY A 85 -9.55 -6.31 13.49
N LYS A 86 -8.31 -6.64 13.91
CA LYS A 86 -7.08 -6.02 13.37
C LYS A 86 -6.90 -6.28 11.86
N TRP A 87 -7.33 -7.45 11.40
CA TRP A 87 -7.34 -7.77 9.96
C TRP A 87 -8.38 -6.93 9.21
N GLY A 88 -9.52 -6.62 9.84
CA GLY A 88 -10.53 -5.72 9.27
C GLY A 88 -10.00 -4.29 9.12
N VAL A 89 -9.25 -3.79 10.10
CA VAL A 89 -8.58 -2.48 10.02
C VAL A 89 -7.62 -2.42 8.84
N ALA A 90 -6.78 -3.45 8.67
CA ALA A 90 -5.87 -3.54 7.52
C ALA A 90 -6.64 -3.58 6.19
N ALA A 91 -7.75 -4.32 6.11
CA ALA A 91 -8.60 -4.37 4.93
C ALA A 91 -9.18 -2.99 4.57
N VAL A 92 -9.67 -2.24 5.56
CA VAL A 92 -10.19 -0.88 5.34
C VAL A 92 -9.06 0.06 4.89
N TRP A 93 -7.86 -0.07 5.44
CA TRP A 93 -6.71 0.74 5.03
C TRP A 93 -6.29 0.48 3.58
N GLU A 94 -6.15 -0.79 3.22
CA GLU A 94 -5.82 -1.22 1.87
C GLU A 94 -6.88 -0.75 0.87
N GLY A 95 -8.15 -1.08 1.15
CA GLY A 95 -9.25 -0.83 0.22
C GLY A 95 -9.63 0.64 0.14
N GLY A 96 -9.69 1.33 1.27
CA GLY A 96 -10.00 2.76 1.34
C GLY A 96 -8.99 3.58 0.56
N GLY A 97 -7.69 3.33 0.77
CA GLY A 97 -6.69 4.07 0.01
C GLY A 97 -6.61 3.63 -1.48
N ALA A 98 -7.00 2.40 -1.84
CA ALA A 98 -7.11 2.01 -3.25
C ALA A 98 -8.27 2.74 -3.94
N VAL A 99 -9.40 2.92 -3.25
CA VAL A 99 -10.52 3.75 -3.74
C VAL A 99 -10.09 5.21 -3.90
N LEU A 100 -9.37 5.77 -2.92
CA LEU A 100 -8.84 7.14 -3.01
C LEU A 100 -7.89 7.31 -4.19
N THR A 101 -6.94 6.39 -4.39
CA THR A 101 -6.02 6.44 -5.53
C THR A 101 -6.76 6.28 -6.86
N THR A 102 -7.77 5.40 -6.93
CA THR A 102 -8.60 5.23 -8.14
C THR A 102 -9.38 6.51 -8.45
N GLY A 103 -10.00 7.12 -7.44
CA GLY A 103 -10.68 8.40 -7.58
C GLY A 103 -9.73 9.51 -8.01
N ALA A 104 -8.52 9.54 -7.45
CA ALA A 104 -7.48 10.49 -7.84
C ALA A 104 -7.03 10.29 -9.30
N LEU A 105 -6.93 9.05 -9.79
CA LEU A 105 -6.62 8.76 -11.21
C LEU A 105 -7.75 9.21 -12.13
N TRP A 106 -8.99 9.05 -11.69
CA TRP A 106 -10.17 9.44 -12.45
C TRP A 106 -10.29 10.97 -12.56
N VAL A 107 -10.09 11.70 -11.45
CA VAL A 107 -10.15 13.17 -11.39
C VAL A 107 -8.89 13.83 -11.98
N GLY A 108 -7.71 13.28 -11.69
CA GLY A 108 -6.41 13.82 -12.12
C GLY A 108 -6.10 13.63 -13.60
N GLY A 109 -7.01 13.03 -14.37
CA GLY A 109 -6.91 12.90 -15.80
C GLY A 109 -6.16 11.63 -16.23
N TRP A 110 -6.94 10.67 -16.74
CA TRP A 110 -6.47 9.64 -17.67
C TRP A 110 -5.76 10.25 -18.91
N ARG A 111 -6.14 11.48 -19.26
CA ARG A 111 -5.68 12.24 -20.43
C ARG A 111 -4.42 13.06 -20.11
N GLY A 112 -3.29 12.38 -20.01
CA GLY A 112 -1.97 13.01 -20.06
C GLY A 112 -1.09 12.19 -20.98
N THR A 113 -0.97 12.66 -22.21
CA THR A 113 0.03 12.28 -23.22
C THR A 113 1.40 12.05 -22.59
N GLY A 114 1.91 10.82 -22.67
CA GLY A 114 3.26 10.47 -22.24
C GLY A 114 3.59 9.08 -22.74
N ARG A 115 4.43 9.03 -23.78
CA ARG A 115 4.86 7.84 -24.51
C ARG A 115 5.52 6.81 -23.58
N VAL A 116 5.34 5.54 -23.94
CA VAL A 116 6.23 4.43 -23.57
C VAL A 116 7.64 4.76 -24.05
#